data_AF-A0AAP0FW73-F1
#
_entry.id   AF-A0AAP0FW73-F1
#
_cell.length_a   1.000
_cell.length_b   1.000
_cell.length_c   1.000
_cell.angle_alpha   90.00
_cell.angle_beta   90.00
_cell.angle_gamma   90.00
#
_symmetry.space_group_name_H-M   'P 1'
#
loop_
_entity.id
_entity.type
_entity.pdbx_description
1 polymer ?
#
loop_
_entity_poly.entity_id
_entity_poly.type
_entity_poly.pdbx_seq_one_letter_code
_entity_poly.pdbx_strand_id
1 'polypeptide(L)'
;MEWIRENLDSTRSLQIRQVFTQAVSLVMIVTSALIIRKGLMCVTGSESPAVVVLSGSMEPGFKRGDILFLHMSKDPIRAGEIVVFNIDGREIPIVHRVIKVHERQDTGEVDVLTKGDNNFGDDRLLYAHGQLWLKQHHIMGRAFGFLPYVGWVTIIATEKPIVKVWNSSQKFIITLQIKSSILAQQLPTLTNYPLGTMVAVVNVVVTDRHPFDATFLFRRV
;
A
#
# COMPACT_ATOMS: atom_id res chain seq x y z
N MET A 1 -41.40 14.80 31.34
CA MET A 1 -40.74 14.94 30.02
C MET A 1 -39.27 15.34 30.13
N GLU A 2 -38.83 16.02 31.20
CA GLU A 2 -37.41 16.37 31.43
C GLU A 2 -36.52 15.17 31.76
N TRP A 3 -36.97 14.24 32.62
CA TRP A 3 -36.23 13.01 32.98
C TRP A 3 -35.81 12.14 31.77
N ILE A 4 -36.63 12.10 30.71
CA ILE A 4 -36.31 11.37 29.48
C ILE A 4 -35.22 12.10 28.68
N ARG A 5 -35.28 13.44 28.65
CA ARG A 5 -34.28 14.27 27.96
C ARG A 5 -32.92 14.21 28.66
N GLU A 6 -32.90 14.30 29.98
CA GLU A 6 -31.66 14.19 30.77
C GLU A 6 -31.00 12.81 30.62
N ASN A 7 -31.79 11.73 30.61
CA ASN A 7 -31.25 10.38 30.38
C ASN A 7 -30.75 10.18 28.94
N LEU A 8 -31.44 10.75 27.95
CA LEU A 8 -30.99 10.73 26.54
C LEU A 8 -29.71 11.55 26.34
N ASP A 9 -29.61 12.74 26.93
CA ASP A 9 -28.44 13.60 26.82
C ASP A 9 -27.22 13.03 27.57
N SER A 10 -27.46 12.43 28.74
CA SER A 10 -26.44 11.71 29.52
C SER A 10 -25.88 10.51 28.75
N THR A 11 -26.74 9.64 28.21
CA THR A 11 -26.31 8.47 27.42
C THR A 11 -25.61 8.88 26.12
N ARG A 12 -26.11 9.91 25.43
CA ARG A 12 -25.47 10.46 24.22
C ARG A 12 -24.09 11.02 24.52
N SER A 13 -23.91 11.77 25.62
CA SER A 13 -22.62 12.36 25.98
C SER A 13 -21.55 11.32 26.36
N LEU A 14 -21.95 10.23 27.02
CA LEU A 14 -21.07 9.11 27.35
C LEU A 14 -20.65 8.33 26.10
N GLN A 15 -21.59 8.06 25.19
CA GLN A 15 -21.29 7.43 23.90
C GLN A 15 -20.40 8.32 23.02
N ILE A 16 -20.60 9.64 23.01
CA ILE A 16 -19.74 10.58 22.28
C ILE A 16 -18.31 10.52 22.81
N ARG A 17 -18.12 10.55 24.14
CA ARG A 17 -16.79 10.47 24.75
C ARG A 17 -16.11 9.14 24.42
N GLN A 18 -16.83 8.03 24.48
CA GLN A 18 -16.31 6.70 24.13
C GLN A 18 -15.91 6.60 22.65
N VAL A 19 -16.76 7.07 21.73
CA VAL A 19 -16.47 7.11 20.29
C VAL A 19 -15.25 8.00 20.02
N PHE A 20 -15.16 9.14 20.69
CA PHE A 20 -14.01 10.04 20.57
C PHE A 20 -12.72 9.37 21.06
N THR A 21 -12.72 8.73 22.23
CA THR A 21 -11.54 8.01 22.73
C THR A 21 -11.13 6.88 21.80
N GLN A 22 -12.08 6.10 21.27
CA GLN A 22 -11.81 5.05 20.28
C GLN A 22 -11.21 5.62 18.99
N ALA A 23 -11.74 6.74 18.50
CA ALA A 23 -11.20 7.42 17.32
C ALA A 23 -9.76 7.90 17.57
N VAL A 24 -9.48 8.50 18.72
CA VAL A 24 -8.12 8.92 19.10
C VAL A 24 -7.18 7.71 19.17
N SER A 25 -7.58 6.61 19.81
CA SER A 25 -6.76 5.38 19.86
C SER A 25 -6.46 4.83 18.46
N LEU A 26 -7.45 4.81 17.56
CA LEU A 26 -7.26 4.36 16.19
C LEU A 26 -6.30 5.28 15.43
N VAL A 27 -6.47 6.60 15.56
CA VAL A 27 -5.54 7.58 14.97
C VAL A 27 -4.12 7.35 15.49
N MET A 28 -3.94 7.14 16.79
CA MET A 28 -2.62 6.87 17.39
C MET A 28 -1.97 5.60 16.84
N ILE A 29 -2.74 4.52 16.65
CA ILE A 29 -2.22 3.27 16.07
C ILE A 29 -1.78 3.51 14.62
N VAL A 30 -2.62 4.18 13.83
CA VAL A 30 -2.33 4.46 12.42
C VAL A 30 -1.11 5.38 12.27
N THR A 31 -1.03 6.47 13.04
CA THR A 31 0.10 7.40 12.99
C THR A 31 1.39 6.71 13.46
N SER A 32 1.34 5.90 14.52
CA SER A 32 2.50 5.13 14.98
C SER A 32 3.03 4.19 13.89
N ALA A 33 2.13 3.46 13.20
CA ALA A 33 2.52 2.60 12.09
C ALA A 33 3.15 3.40 10.93
N LEU A 34 2.61 4.58 10.60
CA LEU A 34 3.18 5.46 9.57
C LEU A 34 4.54 6.03 9.97
N ILE A 35 4.73 6.40 11.24
CA ILE A 35 6.01 6.88 11.78
C ILE A 35 7.04 5.76 11.73
N ILE A 36 6.71 4.54 12.14
CA ILE A 36 7.62 3.38 12.05
C ILE A 36 8.03 3.13 10.60
N ARG A 37 7.07 3.17 9.67
CA ARG A 37 7.36 3.00 8.23
C ARG A 37 8.31 4.08 7.71
N LYS A 38 8.04 5.35 8.03
CA LYS A 38 8.88 6.49 7.63
C LYS A 38 10.24 6.47 8.30
N GLY A 39 10.31 6.11 9.58
CA GLY A 39 11.56 5.92 10.31
C GLY A 39 12.42 4.84 9.68
N LEU A 40 11.82 3.71 9.29
CA LEU A 40 12.55 2.64 8.61
C LEU A 40 13.10 3.10 7.25
N MET A 41 12.32 3.83 6.44
CA MET A 41 12.81 4.43 5.20
C MET A 41 13.98 5.41 5.43
N CYS A 42 13.93 6.22 6.49
CA CYS A 42 15.00 7.15 6.82
C CYS A 42 16.29 6.43 7.26
N VAL A 43 16.17 5.36 8.04
CA VAL A 43 17.32 4.58 8.52
C VAL A 43 17.96 3.78 7.39
N THR A 44 17.14 3.14 6.54
CA THR A 44 17.68 2.33 5.45
C THR A 44 18.08 3.15 4.23
N GLY A 45 17.59 4.38 4.10
CA GLY A 45 17.80 5.21 2.91
C GLY A 45 17.11 4.67 1.65
N SER A 46 16.31 3.60 1.78
CA SER A 46 15.61 2.97 0.66
C SER A 46 14.12 3.29 0.71
N GLU A 47 13.52 3.53 -0.45
CA GLU A 47 12.07 3.73 -0.59
C GLU A 47 11.27 2.50 -0.16
N SER A 48 11.88 1.32 -0.27
CA SER A 48 11.29 0.05 0.12
C SER A 48 12.25 -0.73 1.03
N PRO A 49 12.20 -0.50 2.35
CA PRO A 49 13.16 -1.11 3.29
C PRO A 49 13.05 -2.64 3.39
N ALA A 50 11.94 -3.23 2.95
CA ALA A 50 11.74 -4.67 2.96
C ALA A 50 10.98 -5.13 1.72
N VAL A 51 11.47 -6.18 1.06
CA VAL A 51 10.84 -6.80 -0.10
C VAL A 51 10.75 -8.31 0.07
N VAL A 52 9.76 -8.94 -0.56
CA VAL A 52 9.54 -10.39 -0.47
C VAL A 52 10.03 -11.06 -1.75
N VAL A 53 10.74 -12.18 -1.60
CA VAL A 53 11.18 -13.00 -2.74
C VAL A 53 10.01 -13.80 -3.28
N LEU A 54 9.63 -13.51 -4.53
CA LEU A 54 8.48 -14.12 -5.19
C LEU A 54 8.85 -15.32 -6.09
N SER A 55 10.12 -15.45 -6.49
CA SER A 55 10.62 -16.48 -7.41
C SER A 55 11.82 -17.26 -6.85
N GLY A 56 12.15 -18.39 -7.47
CA GLY A 56 13.33 -19.21 -7.15
C GLY A 56 14.57 -18.87 -7.99
N SER A 57 14.65 -17.67 -8.60
CA SER A 57 15.79 -17.30 -9.45
C SER A 57 17.08 -17.05 -8.66
N MET A 58 16.98 -16.89 -7.35
CA MET A 58 18.10 -16.67 -6.43
C MET A 58 18.49 -17.91 -5.62
N GLU A 59 17.98 -19.09 -5.98
CA GLU A 59 18.37 -20.34 -5.33
C GLU A 59 19.82 -20.73 -5.69
N PRO A 60 20.60 -21.31 -4.75
CA PRO A 60 20.22 -21.73 -3.39
C PRO A 60 20.31 -20.63 -2.32
N GLY A 61 20.71 -19.40 -2.67
CA GLY A 61 20.96 -18.32 -1.70
C GLY A 61 19.68 -17.81 -1.02
N PHE A 62 18.64 -17.52 -1.81
CA PHE A 62 17.34 -17.08 -1.31
C PHE A 62 16.22 -17.95 -1.89
N LYS A 63 15.26 -18.28 -1.05
CA LYS A 63 14.09 -19.08 -1.43
C LYS A 63 12.85 -18.20 -1.53
N ARG A 64 11.87 -18.70 -2.27
CA ARG A 64 10.54 -18.06 -2.32
C ARG A 64 9.95 -17.95 -0.92
N GLY A 65 9.48 -16.76 -0.58
CA GLY A 65 8.91 -16.43 0.73
C GLY A 65 9.91 -15.90 1.75
N ASP A 66 11.16 -15.67 1.37
CA ASP A 66 12.11 -14.93 2.21
C ASP A 66 11.83 -13.42 2.11
N ILE A 67 12.00 -12.72 3.23
CA ILE A 67 11.97 -11.24 3.27
C ILE A 67 13.40 -10.73 3.21
N LEU A 68 13.69 -9.81 2.29
CA LEU A 68 14.97 -9.14 2.18
C LEU A 68 14.88 -7.73 2.72
N PHE A 69 15.82 -7.38 3.59
CA PHE A 69 15.96 -6.01 4.07
C PHE A 69 16.92 -5.25 3.16
N LEU A 70 16.45 -4.09 2.69
CA LEU A 70 17.17 -3.25 1.75
C LEU A 70 17.79 -2.07 2.46
N HIS A 71 19.03 -1.77 2.09
CA HIS A 71 19.74 -0.57 2.52
C HIS A 71 20.37 0.10 1.30
N MET A 72 20.13 1.40 1.17
CA MET A 72 20.74 2.21 0.12
C MET A 72 21.92 2.98 0.71
N SER A 73 23.12 2.59 0.32
CA SER A 73 24.35 3.27 0.73
C SER A 73 24.76 4.33 -0.29
N LYS A 74 25.67 5.20 0.14
CA LYS A 74 26.41 6.10 -0.74
C LYS A 74 27.63 5.42 -1.39
N ASP A 75 28.02 4.25 -0.90
CA ASP A 75 29.17 3.49 -1.44
C ASP A 75 28.88 2.98 -2.86
N PRO A 76 29.91 2.89 -3.73
CA PRO A 76 29.75 2.36 -5.08
C PRO A 76 29.34 0.89 -5.04
N ILE A 77 28.44 0.52 -5.95
CA ILE A 77 27.94 -0.85 -6.10
C ILE A 77 29.07 -1.74 -6.62
N ARG A 78 29.21 -2.93 -6.05
CA ARG A 78 30.29 -3.87 -6.41
C ARG A 78 29.73 -5.16 -6.99
N ALA A 79 30.54 -5.79 -7.84
CA ALA A 79 30.23 -7.14 -8.30
C ALA A 79 30.16 -8.12 -7.11
N GLY A 80 29.14 -8.98 -7.13
CA GLY A 80 28.82 -9.94 -6.07
C GLY A 80 27.69 -9.49 -5.13
N GLU A 81 27.36 -8.21 -5.10
CA GLU A 81 26.26 -7.69 -4.26
C GLU A 81 24.88 -8.15 -4.78
N ILE A 82 23.93 -8.30 -3.87
CA ILE A 82 22.53 -8.59 -4.21
C ILE A 82 21.77 -7.27 -4.21
N VAL A 83 21.22 -6.92 -5.36
CA VAL A 83 20.51 -5.66 -5.56
C VAL A 83 19.08 -5.91 -5.93
N VAL A 84 18.22 -4.99 -5.50
CA VAL A 84 16.82 -4.97 -5.89
C VAL A 84 16.62 -3.78 -6.79
N PHE A 85 16.08 -4.04 -7.97
CA PHE A 85 15.89 -3.02 -8.99
C PHE A 85 14.50 -3.08 -9.59
N ASN A 86 14.03 -1.93 -10.06
CA ASN A 86 12.80 -1.80 -10.82
C ASN A 86 13.12 -1.62 -12.29
N ILE A 87 12.25 -2.13 -13.15
CA ILE A 87 12.33 -1.91 -14.58
C ILE A 87 11.13 -1.05 -14.97
N ASP A 88 11.37 -0.01 -15.76
CA ASP A 88 10.29 0.85 -16.26
C ASP A 88 9.25 0.01 -17.03
N GLY A 89 7.98 0.15 -16.64
CA GLY A 89 6.88 -0.64 -17.18
C GLY A 89 6.64 -1.98 -16.48
N ARG A 90 7.39 -2.32 -15.43
CA ARG A 90 7.07 -3.43 -14.52
C ARG A 90 6.71 -2.89 -13.13
N GLU A 91 5.64 -3.43 -12.54
CA GLU A 91 5.21 -3.07 -11.19
C GLU A 91 5.93 -3.90 -10.10
N ILE A 92 6.50 -5.05 -10.48
CA ILE A 92 7.11 -6.00 -9.55
C ILE A 92 8.64 -5.86 -9.58
N PRO A 93 9.27 -5.55 -8.44
CA PRO A 93 10.73 -5.42 -8.34
C PRO A 93 11.42 -6.78 -8.53
N ILE A 94 12.65 -6.76 -9.05
CA ILE A 94 13.46 -7.95 -9.29
C ILE A 94 14.69 -7.92 -8.37
N VAL A 95 15.02 -9.09 -7.80
CA VAL A 95 16.15 -9.28 -6.89
C VAL A 95 17.16 -10.19 -7.55
N HIS A 96 18.32 -9.68 -7.95
CA HIS A 96 19.39 -10.49 -8.57
C HIS A 96 20.80 -10.05 -8.12
N ARG A 97 21.80 -10.88 -8.42
CA ARG A 97 23.20 -10.61 -8.08
C ARG A 97 23.87 -9.78 -9.16
N VAL A 98 24.63 -8.78 -8.75
CA VAL A 98 25.48 -7.99 -9.65
C VAL A 98 26.64 -8.85 -10.13
N ILE A 99 26.78 -9.01 -11.45
CA ILE A 99 27.89 -9.76 -12.06
C ILE A 99 28.95 -8.87 -12.68
N LYS A 100 28.57 -7.66 -13.14
CA LYS A 100 29.51 -6.67 -13.68
C LYS A 100 29.07 -5.26 -13.30
N VAL A 101 30.05 -4.41 -13.05
CA VAL A 101 29.88 -2.98 -12.82
C VAL A 101 30.85 -2.27 -13.75
N HIS A 102 30.36 -1.31 -14.53
CA HIS A 102 31.16 -0.37 -15.28
C HIS A 102 30.96 1.02 -14.69
N GLU A 103 32.04 1.66 -14.30
CA GLU A 103 32.04 3.04 -13.86
C GLU A 103 32.59 3.90 -15.01
N ARG A 104 31.77 4.80 -15.52
CA ARG A 104 32.19 5.75 -16.56
C ARG A 104 33.03 6.86 -15.92
N GLN A 105 34.31 6.88 -16.23
CA GLN A 105 35.25 7.88 -15.71
C GLN A 105 34.92 9.32 -16.17
N ASP A 106 34.19 9.46 -17.28
CA ASP A 106 33.79 10.71 -17.90
C ASP A 106 32.58 11.37 -17.22
N THR A 107 31.59 10.58 -16.79
CA THR A 107 30.32 11.10 -16.24
C THR A 107 30.08 10.71 -14.78
N GLY A 108 30.86 9.78 -14.23
CA GLY A 108 30.60 9.16 -12.93
C GLY A 108 29.36 8.26 -12.94
N GLU A 109 28.79 7.94 -14.11
CA GLU A 109 27.65 7.02 -14.19
C GLU A 109 28.10 5.58 -13.93
N VAL A 110 27.27 4.85 -13.16
CA VAL A 110 27.50 3.44 -12.83
C VAL A 110 26.49 2.58 -13.59
N ASP A 111 27.02 1.74 -14.48
CA ASP A 111 26.30 0.76 -15.27
C ASP A 111 26.45 -0.63 -14.65
N VAL A 112 25.31 -1.23 -14.28
CA VAL A 112 25.26 -2.50 -13.55
C VAL A 112 24.63 -3.58 -14.41
N LEU A 113 25.24 -4.77 -14.41
CA LEU A 113 24.68 -5.98 -15.01
C LEU A 113 24.36 -6.98 -13.90
N THR A 114 23.13 -7.47 -13.91
CA THR A 114 22.62 -8.43 -12.92
C THR A 114 22.36 -9.79 -13.55
N LYS A 115 22.37 -10.82 -12.70
CA LYS A 115 22.00 -12.19 -13.04
C LYS A 115 21.39 -12.87 -11.82
N GLY A 116 20.31 -13.61 -12.03
CA GLY A 116 19.81 -14.57 -11.03
C GLY A 116 20.79 -15.71 -10.80
N ASP A 117 21.01 -16.07 -9.53
CA ASP A 117 21.94 -17.14 -9.14
C ASP A 117 21.59 -18.48 -9.82
N ASN A 118 20.29 -18.78 -9.96
CA ASN A 118 19.76 -19.98 -10.60
C ASN A 118 19.41 -19.80 -12.10
N ASN A 119 19.67 -18.64 -12.69
CA ASN A 119 19.37 -18.40 -14.11
C ASN A 119 20.55 -18.83 -15.00
N PHE A 120 20.27 -19.32 -16.22
CA PHE A 120 21.31 -19.69 -17.19
C PHE A 120 22.02 -18.49 -17.83
N GLY A 121 21.28 -17.40 -18.06
CA GLY A 121 21.77 -16.18 -18.70
C GLY A 121 21.82 -14.99 -17.74
N ASP A 122 22.33 -13.85 -18.24
CA ASP A 122 22.19 -12.55 -17.58
C ASP A 122 20.79 -11.96 -17.79
N ASP A 123 20.49 -10.88 -17.06
CA ASP A 123 19.14 -10.29 -17.05
C ASP A 123 18.89 -9.30 -18.19
N ARG A 124 19.75 -9.23 -19.22
CA ARG A 124 19.59 -8.28 -20.33
C ARG A 124 18.26 -8.42 -21.07
N LEU A 125 17.74 -9.65 -21.16
CA LEU A 125 16.44 -9.94 -21.77
C LEU A 125 15.26 -9.48 -20.90
N LEU A 126 15.48 -9.24 -19.60
CA LEU A 126 14.44 -8.78 -18.68
C LEU A 126 14.30 -7.26 -18.68
N TYR A 127 15.36 -6.54 -19.02
CA TYR A 127 15.42 -5.07 -19.06
C TYR A 127 14.46 -4.48 -20.10
N ALA A 128 14.28 -3.16 -20.05
CA ALA A 128 13.46 -2.46 -21.04
C ALA A 128 14.03 -2.64 -22.47
N HIS A 129 13.19 -2.46 -23.48
CA HIS A 129 13.61 -2.63 -24.88
C HIS A 129 14.83 -1.76 -25.21
N GLY A 130 15.92 -2.41 -25.67
CA GLY A 130 17.18 -1.75 -26.02
C GLY A 130 18.09 -1.40 -24.84
N GLN A 131 17.69 -1.72 -23.60
CA GLN A 131 18.50 -1.50 -22.41
C GLN A 131 19.41 -2.70 -22.15
N LEU A 132 20.73 -2.45 -22.08
CA LEU A 132 21.74 -3.48 -21.80
C LEU A 132 22.32 -3.41 -20.39
N TRP A 133 22.16 -2.27 -19.72
CA TRP A 133 22.73 -1.96 -18.42
C TRP A 133 21.70 -1.29 -17.53
N LEU A 134 21.74 -1.60 -16.23
CA LEU A 134 20.95 -0.91 -15.21
C LEU A 134 21.75 0.28 -14.70
N LYS A 135 21.12 1.46 -14.76
CA LYS A 135 21.64 2.67 -14.12
C LYS A 135 21.29 2.70 -12.63
N GLN A 136 22.03 3.46 -11.85
CA GLN A 136 21.84 3.60 -10.39
C GLN A 136 20.40 3.95 -9.98
N HIS A 137 19.66 4.76 -10.75
CA HIS A 137 18.28 5.12 -10.42
C HIS A 137 17.27 3.97 -10.51
N HIS A 138 17.60 2.90 -11.23
CA HIS A 138 16.77 1.70 -11.26
C HIS A 138 16.92 0.87 -9.98
N ILE A 139 17.97 1.11 -9.20
CA ILE A 139 18.34 0.31 -8.04
C ILE A 139 17.65 0.90 -6.81
N MET A 140 16.73 0.14 -6.22
CA MET A 140 16.00 0.53 -5.02
C MET A 140 16.82 0.34 -3.75
N GLY A 141 17.77 -0.61 -3.76
CA GLY A 141 18.66 -0.84 -2.63
C GLY A 141 19.44 -2.14 -2.73
N ARG A 142 20.37 -2.31 -1.78
CA ARG A 142 21.18 -3.51 -1.62
C ARG A 142 20.62 -4.37 -0.48
N ALA A 143 20.52 -5.67 -0.70
CA ALA A 143 20.10 -6.58 0.34
C ALA A 143 21.24 -6.79 1.35
N PHE A 144 21.02 -6.44 2.61
CA PHE A 144 22.02 -6.61 3.68
C PHE A 144 21.68 -7.74 4.67
N GLY A 145 20.42 -8.18 4.67
CA GLY A 145 19.94 -9.25 5.54
C GLY A 145 18.65 -9.84 5.01
N PHE A 146 18.31 -11.03 5.50
CA PHE A 146 17.08 -11.71 5.13
C PHE A 146 16.45 -12.43 6.32
N LEU A 147 15.13 -12.61 6.24
CA LEU A 147 14.35 -13.37 7.20
C LEU A 147 13.62 -14.50 6.46
N PRO A 148 14.00 -15.77 6.69
CA PRO A 148 13.48 -16.87 5.91
C PRO A 148 12.03 -17.19 6.25
N TYR A 149 11.27 -17.66 5.27
CA TYR A 149 9.88 -18.12 5.37
C TYR A 149 8.79 -17.12 5.80
N VAL A 150 9.13 -15.99 6.41
CA VAL A 150 8.14 -15.03 6.94
C VAL A 150 7.30 -14.38 5.83
N GLY A 151 7.88 -14.22 4.64
CA GLY A 151 7.20 -13.67 3.47
C GLY A 151 6.07 -14.56 2.94
N TRP A 152 5.98 -15.83 3.35
CA TRP A 152 4.82 -16.67 3.01
C TRP A 152 3.51 -16.11 3.57
N VAL A 153 3.54 -15.43 4.73
CA VAL A 153 2.35 -14.79 5.29
C VAL A 153 1.80 -13.73 4.34
N THR A 154 2.68 -12.88 3.81
CA THR A 154 2.31 -11.82 2.85
C THR A 154 1.90 -12.39 1.49
N ILE A 155 2.58 -13.44 1.02
CA ILE A 155 2.25 -14.12 -0.24
C ILE A 155 0.86 -14.75 -0.15
N ILE A 156 0.57 -15.51 0.91
CA ILE A 156 -0.73 -16.16 1.10
C ILE A 156 -1.85 -15.11 1.20
N ALA A 157 -1.61 -14.00 1.91
CA ALA A 157 -2.57 -12.93 2.04
C ALA A 157 -2.89 -12.22 0.71
N THR A 158 -1.94 -12.19 -0.22
CA THR A 158 -2.04 -11.46 -1.49
C THR A 158 -2.47 -12.35 -2.66
N GLU A 159 -1.91 -13.55 -2.77
CA GLU A 159 -2.11 -14.46 -3.91
C GLU A 159 -3.34 -15.36 -3.78
N LYS A 160 -3.82 -15.68 -2.56
CA LYS A 160 -5.00 -16.56 -2.41
C LYS A 160 -6.30 -15.79 -2.67
N PRO A 161 -7.08 -16.15 -3.71
CA PRO A 161 -8.34 -15.45 -4.02
C PRO A 161 -9.35 -15.52 -2.87
N ILE A 162 -9.34 -16.61 -2.09
CA ILE A 162 -10.19 -16.77 -0.91
C ILE A 162 -9.88 -15.72 0.18
N VAL A 163 -8.60 -15.42 0.40
CA VAL A 163 -8.18 -14.43 1.41
C VAL A 163 -8.42 -13.01 0.91
N LYS A 164 -8.24 -12.77 -0.40
CA LYS A 164 -8.60 -11.49 -1.03
C LYS A 164 -10.10 -11.21 -0.96
N VAL A 165 -10.93 -12.21 -1.23
CA VAL A 165 -12.40 -12.12 -1.09
C VAL A 165 -12.77 -11.91 0.37
N TRP A 166 -12.18 -12.66 1.31
CA TRP A 166 -12.39 -12.45 2.74
C TRP A 166 -12.03 -11.04 3.20
N ASN A 167 -10.86 -10.52 2.81
CA ASN A 167 -10.42 -9.17 3.15
C ASN A 167 -11.32 -8.09 2.52
N SER A 168 -11.81 -8.29 1.30
CA SER A 168 -12.79 -7.41 0.65
C SER A 168 -14.16 -7.47 1.34
N SER A 169 -14.61 -8.65 1.75
CA SER A 169 -15.85 -8.83 2.51
C SER A 169 -15.77 -8.19 3.89
N GLN A 170 -14.63 -8.31 4.60
CA GLN A 170 -14.38 -7.64 5.87
C GLN A 170 -14.42 -6.10 5.70
N LYS A 171 -13.78 -5.55 4.66
CA LYS A 171 -13.87 -4.12 4.33
C LYS A 171 -15.30 -3.68 4.03
N PHE A 172 -16.07 -4.49 3.31
CA PHE A 172 -17.47 -4.21 3.01
C PHE A 172 -18.35 -4.20 4.27
N ILE A 173 -18.22 -5.20 5.14
CA ILE A 173 -18.96 -5.29 6.41
C ILE A 173 -18.60 -4.11 7.32
N ILE A 174 -17.30 -3.80 7.48
CA ILE A 174 -16.86 -2.65 8.28
C ILE A 174 -17.41 -1.34 7.69
N THR A 175 -17.40 -1.17 6.36
CA THR A 175 -17.97 0.01 5.70
C THR A 175 -19.48 0.13 5.93
N LEU A 176 -20.21 -0.99 5.87
CA LEU A 176 -21.64 -1.05 6.17
C LEU A 176 -21.93 -0.70 7.63
N GLN A 177 -21.11 -1.20 8.54
CA GLN A 177 -21.25 -0.98 9.98
C GLN A 177 -20.94 0.48 10.35
N ILE A 178 -19.95 1.08 9.69
CA ILE A 178 -19.64 2.51 9.82
C ILE A 178 -20.77 3.36 9.21
N LYS A 179 -21.23 3.05 8.00
CA LYS A 179 -22.35 3.77 7.35
C LYS A 179 -23.62 3.71 8.19
N SER A 180 -23.99 2.54 8.69
CA SER A 180 -25.19 2.37 9.54
C SER A 180 -25.05 3.09 10.89
N SER A 181 -23.86 3.12 11.49
CA SER A 181 -23.61 3.88 12.72
C SER A 181 -23.70 5.39 12.51
N ILE A 182 -23.19 5.90 11.37
CA ILE A 182 -23.31 7.31 10.98
C ILE A 182 -24.78 7.66 10.67
N LEU A 183 -25.49 6.81 9.93
CA LEU A 183 -26.91 7.00 9.62
C LEU A 183 -27.77 7.04 10.90
N ALA A 184 -27.48 6.15 11.85
CA ALA A 184 -28.14 6.09 13.15
C ALA A 184 -27.89 7.36 13.99
N GLN A 185 -26.70 7.98 13.87
CA GLN A 185 -26.40 9.27 14.51
C GLN A 185 -27.10 10.46 13.83
N GLN A 186 -27.44 10.36 12.54
CA GLN A 186 -28.19 11.39 11.80
C GLN A 186 -29.71 11.28 11.98
N LEU A 187 -30.26 10.08 12.25
CA LEU A 187 -31.69 9.85 12.49
C LEU A 187 -32.36 10.80 13.51
N PRO A 188 -31.76 11.15 14.67
CA PRO A 188 -32.39 12.08 15.63
C PRO A 188 -32.40 13.55 15.19
N THR A 189 -31.75 13.91 14.08
CA THR A 189 -31.88 15.27 13.50
C THR A 189 -33.13 15.38 12.61
N LEU A 190 -33.58 14.30 11.98
CA LEU A 190 -34.75 14.29 11.09
C LEU A 190 -36.09 14.36 11.82
N THR A 191 -36.16 13.90 13.08
CA THR A 191 -37.40 13.90 13.88
C THR A 191 -37.81 15.26 14.45
N ASN A 192 -36.98 16.30 14.31
CA ASN A 192 -37.25 17.65 14.83
C ASN A 192 -37.67 18.67 13.75
N TYR A 193 -37.86 18.25 12.50
CA TYR A 193 -38.32 19.13 11.43
C TYR A 193 -39.84 18.98 11.20
N PRO A 194 -40.58 20.08 10.98
CA PRO A 194 -42.00 20.00 10.64
C PRO A 194 -42.19 19.20 9.34
N LEU A 195 -43.32 18.48 9.25
CA LEU A 195 -43.63 17.46 8.22
C LEU A 195 -43.34 17.91 6.77
N GLY A 196 -43.38 19.21 6.47
CA GLY A 196 -43.10 19.78 5.15
C GLY A 196 -41.63 19.77 4.70
N THR A 197 -40.66 19.62 5.61
CA THR A 197 -39.22 19.63 5.27
C THR A 197 -38.64 18.22 5.11
N MET A 198 -39.33 17.19 5.61
CA MET A 198 -38.94 15.77 5.50
C MET A 198 -38.78 15.31 4.04
N VAL A 199 -39.59 15.85 3.12
CA VAL A 199 -39.58 15.47 1.69
C VAL A 199 -38.33 16.01 0.96
N ALA A 200 -37.72 17.10 1.44
CA ALA A 200 -36.56 17.70 0.80
C ALA A 200 -35.24 16.97 1.14
N VAL A 201 -35.10 16.46 2.37
CA VAL A 201 -33.84 15.85 2.82
C VAL A 201 -33.69 14.40 2.35
N VAL A 202 -34.79 13.65 2.22
CA VAL A 202 -34.75 12.26 1.72
C VAL A 202 -34.33 12.18 0.26
N ASN A 203 -34.71 13.17 -0.57
CA ASN A 203 -34.33 13.19 -1.99
C ASN A 203 -32.83 13.45 -2.20
N VAL A 204 -32.17 14.23 -1.34
CA VAL A 204 -30.74 14.54 -1.49
C VAL A 204 -29.84 13.35 -1.12
N VAL A 205 -30.28 12.48 -0.21
CA VAL A 205 -29.49 11.32 0.27
C VAL A 205 -29.58 10.12 -0.67
N VAL A 206 -30.59 10.05 -1.54
CA VAL A 206 -30.80 8.89 -2.45
C VAL A 206 -30.16 9.08 -3.84
N THR A 207 -29.77 10.31 -4.21
CA THR A 207 -29.29 10.60 -5.58
C THR A 207 -27.77 10.65 -5.79
N ASP A 208 -26.95 10.26 -4.81
CA ASP A 208 -25.50 10.15 -5.07
C ASP A 208 -25.16 8.75 -5.60
N ARG A 209 -25.62 8.47 -6.83
CA ARG A 209 -25.04 7.43 -7.68
C ARG A 209 -23.81 8.02 -8.37
N HIS A 210 -22.72 7.26 -8.29
CA HIS A 210 -21.37 7.50 -8.83
C HIS A 210 -21.21 8.39 -10.08
N PRO A 211 -20.07 9.10 -10.20
CA PRO A 211 -19.76 10.01 -11.30
C PRO A 211 -19.15 9.23 -12.48
N PHE A 212 -19.78 9.25 -13.66
CA PHE A 212 -19.11 9.00 -14.94
C PHE A 212 -19.85 9.74 -16.06
N ASP A 213 -19.05 10.40 -16.92
CA ASP A 213 -19.34 10.94 -18.24
C ASP A 213 -20.13 12.26 -18.37
N ALA A 214 -19.37 13.35 -18.39
CA ALA A 214 -19.69 14.53 -19.18
C ALA A 214 -19.12 14.37 -20.59
N THR A 215 -19.97 14.26 -21.63
CA THR A 215 -19.64 14.66 -23.01
C THR A 215 -20.94 14.89 -23.80
N PHE A 216 -21.15 16.15 -24.20
CA PHE A 216 -21.78 16.63 -25.44
C PHE A 216 -22.80 15.73 -26.19
N LEU A 217 -24.03 16.26 -26.37
CA LEU A 217 -24.63 16.51 -27.70
C LEU A 217 -26.01 17.19 -27.57
N PHE A 218 -26.03 18.51 -27.81
CA PHE A 218 -27.21 19.23 -28.28
C PHE A 218 -27.53 18.76 -29.70
N ARG A 219 -28.75 18.26 -29.95
CA ARG A 219 -29.31 18.19 -31.31
C ARG A 219 -30.82 18.39 -31.25
N ARG A 220 -31.28 19.55 -31.78
CA ARG A 220 -32.59 19.88 -32.42
C ARG A 220 -33.85 19.37 -31.69
N VAL A 221 -34.83 20.20 -31.34
CA VAL A 221 -35.51 21.30 -32.04
C VAL A 221 -36.06 22.26 -30.99
#